data_AF-A0A931G537-F1
#
_entry.id   AF-A0A931G537-F1
#
_cell.length_a   1.000
_cell.length_b   1.000
_cell.length_c   1.000
_cell.angle_alpha   90.00
_cell.angle_beta   90.00
_cell.angle_gamma   90.00
#
_symmetry.space_group_name_H-M   'P 1'
#
loop_
_entity.id
_entity.type
_entity.pdbx_description
1 polymer ?
#
loop_
_entity_poly.entity_id
_entity_poly.type
_entity_poly.pdbx_seq_one_letter_code
_entity_poly.pdbx_strand_id
1 'polypeptide(L)' 'MSDLGTTLAGIAFWTILLAAYVALFSATIVSIVRAPLDKRSRTRWILLVTLAPGIGIIMWFAKGRPAVRSSRTSLR' A
#
# COMPACT_ATOMS: atom_id res chain seq x y z
N MET A 1 -9.52 21.53 -22.44
CA MET A 1 -9.52 20.06 -22.26
C MET A 1 -10.74 19.73 -21.44
N SER A 2 -11.66 18.91 -21.94
CA SER A 2 -12.93 18.60 -21.25
C SER A 2 -12.66 17.90 -19.92
N ASP A 3 -13.42 18.22 -18.87
CA ASP A 3 -13.28 17.63 -17.52
C ASP A 3 -13.32 16.09 -17.53
N LEU A 4 -14.03 15.52 -18.51
CA LEU A 4 -14.07 14.09 -18.79
C LEU A 4 -12.68 13.53 -19.14
N GLY A 5 -11.90 14.22 -19.97
CA GLY A 5 -10.56 13.79 -20.38
C GLY A 5 -9.60 13.71 -19.19
N THR A 6 -9.62 14.71 -18.31
CA THR A 6 -8.81 14.73 -17.09
C THR A 6 -9.23 13.61 -16.12
N THR A 7 -10.52 13.38 -15.97
CA THR A 7 -11.05 12.31 -15.11
C THR A 7 -10.65 10.92 -15.61
N LEU A 8 -10.81 10.67 -16.91
CA LEU A 8 -10.41 9.40 -17.54
C LEU A 8 -8.90 9.16 -17.42
N ALA A 9 -8.08 10.20 -17.61
CA ALA A 9 -6.63 10.12 -17.42
C ALA A 9 -6.26 9.76 -15.97
N GLY A 10 -6.95 10.36 -14.99
CA GLY A 10 -6.78 10.03 -13.58
C GLY A 10 -7.12 8.56 -13.28
N ILE A 11 -8.27 8.08 -13.76
CA ILE A 11 -8.70 6.69 -13.58
C ILE A 11 -7.68 5.73 -14.22
N ALA A 12 -7.26 6.00 -15.45
CA ALA A 12 -6.28 5.17 -16.16
C ALA A 12 -4.94 5.12 -15.40
N PHE A 13 -4.45 6.28 -14.93
CA PHE A 13 -3.21 6.36 -14.16
C PHE A 13 -3.27 5.52 -12.89
N TRP A 14 -4.31 5.68 -12.07
CA TRP A 14 -4.48 4.91 -10.84
C TRP A 14 -4.66 3.41 -11.10
N THR A 15 -5.38 3.06 -12.17
CA THR A 15 -5.61 1.66 -12.56
C THR A 15 -4.30 0.99 -12.97
N ILE A 16 -3.49 1.65 -13.80
CA ILE A 16 -2.18 1.14 -14.23
C ILE A 16 -1.24 1.01 -13.04
N LEU A 17 -1.21 2.02 -12.16
CA LEU A 17 -0.36 1.99 -10.97
C LEU A 17 -0.73 0.83 -10.04
N LEU A 18 -2.04 0.61 -9.82
CA LEU A 18 -2.53 -0.52 -9.03
C LEU A 18 -2.19 -1.87 -9.69
N ALA A 19 -2.37 -1.99 -11.01
CA ALA A 19 -2.03 -3.19 -11.75
C ALA A 19 -0.52 -3.50 -11.67
N ALA A 20 0.33 -2.49 -11.82
CA ALA A 20 1.78 -2.63 -11.69
C ALA A 20 2.19 -3.09 -10.29
N TYR A 21 1.55 -2.52 -9.26
CA TYR A 21 1.75 -2.94 -7.87
C TYR A 21 1.40 -4.42 -7.65
N VAL A 22 0.23 -4.86 -8.13
CA VAL A 22 -0.22 -6.26 -8.02
C VAL A 22 0.72 -7.20 -8.79
N ALA A 23 1.15 -6.80 -9.99
CA ALA A 23 2.08 -7.59 -10.80
C ALA A 23 3.43 -7.77 -10.09
N LEU A 24 3.99 -6.70 -9.52
CA LEU A 24 5.26 -6.74 -8.80
C LEU A 24 5.17 -7.59 -7.52
N PHE A 25 4.07 -7.46 -6.78
CA PHE A 25 3.80 -8.26 -5.60
C PHE A 25 3.70 -9.75 -5.94
N SER A 26 2.94 -10.08 -6.98
CA SER A 26 2.78 -11.45 -7.46
C SER A 26 4.10 -12.04 -7.94
N ALA A 27 4.88 -11.28 -8.72
CA ALA A 27 6.21 -11.69 -9.18
C ALA A 27 7.17 -11.97 -8.01
N THR A 28 7.10 -11.17 -6.96
CA THR A 28 7.90 -11.34 -5.74
C THR A 28 7.55 -12.65 -5.03
N ILE A 29 6.26 -12.96 -4.86
CA ILE A 29 5.80 -14.22 -4.28
C ILE A 29 6.25 -15.40 -5.14
N VAL A 30 6.05 -15.34 -6.47
CA VAL A 30 6.47 -16.40 -7.39
C VAL A 30 7.98 -16.63 -7.32
N SER A 31 8.78 -15.55 -7.23
CA SER A 31 10.23 -15.63 -7.06
C SER A 31 10.62 -16.36 -5.77
N ILE A 32 10.00 -16.00 -4.63
CA ILE A 32 10.22 -16.66 -3.34
C ILE A 32 9.81 -18.15 -3.38
N VAL A 33 8.72 -18.46 -4.09
CA VAL A 33 8.22 -19.84 -4.26
C VAL A 33 9.05 -20.66 -5.25
N ARG A 34 9.80 -20.03 -6.16
CA ARG A 34 10.70 -20.74 -7.08
C ARG A 34 12.12 -20.87 -6.53
N ALA A 35 12.54 -19.98 -5.63
CA ALA A 35 13.85 -20.05 -5.01
C ALA A 35 14.02 -21.35 -4.19
N PRO A 36 15.20 -22.01 -4.25
CA PRO A 36 15.52 -23.20 -3.46
C PRO A 36 15.77 -22.83 -1.99
N LEU A 37 14.74 -22.27 -1.35
CA LEU A 37 14.74 -21.87 0.04
C LEU A 37 14.17 -22.98 0.91
N ASP A 38 14.75 -23.14 2.08
CA ASP A 38 14.25 -24.03 3.11
C ASP A 38 12.80 -23.65 3.50
N LYS A 39 11.94 -24.64 3.75
CA LYS A 39 10.46 -24.44 3.86
C LYS A 39 10.11 -23.37 4.90
N ARG A 40 10.83 -23.34 6.02
CA ARG A 40 10.63 -22.39 7.12
C ARG A 40 11.02 -20.95 6.75
N SER A 41 12.04 -20.79 5.89
CA SER A 41 12.47 -19.49 5.37
C SER A 41 11.44 -18.93 4.39
N ARG A 42 10.94 -19.78 3.48
CA ARG A 42 9.91 -19.40 2.51
C ARG A 42 8.64 -18.85 3.18
N THR A 43 8.14 -19.50 4.23
CA THR A 43 6.95 -19.03 4.96
C THR A 43 7.17 -17.66 5.61
N ARG A 44 8.34 -17.40 6.19
CA ARG A 44 8.67 -16.08 6.78
C ARG A 44 8.71 -14.99 5.72
N TRP A 45 9.29 -15.28 4.56
CA TRP A 45 9.34 -14.35 3.44
C TRP A 45 7.97 -14.02 2.88
N ILE A 46 7.10 -15.02 2.70
CA ILE A 46 5.72 -14.79 2.26
C ILE A 46 4.96 -13.93 3.28
N LEU A 47 5.09 -14.23 4.58
CA LEU A 47 4.47 -13.43 5.64
C LEU A 47 4.96 -11.98 5.64
N LEU A 48 6.27 -11.75 5.57
CA LEU A 48 6.86 -10.41 5.53
C LEU A 48 6.36 -9.61 4.33
N VAL A 49 6.41 -10.20 3.13
CA VAL A 49 5.96 -9.54 1.90
C VAL A 49 4.47 -9.23 1.99
N THR A 50 3.65 -10.12 2.54
CA THR A 50 2.19 -9.92 2.67
C THR A 50 1.82 -8.88 3.73
N LEU A 51 2.56 -8.81 4.83
CA LEU A 51 2.27 -7.89 5.93
C LEU A 51 2.78 -6.47 5.67
N ALA A 52 3.87 -6.30 4.92
CA ALA A 52 4.46 -4.99 4.64
C ALA A 52 3.47 -3.98 4.02
N PRO A 53 2.63 -4.33 3.03
CA PRO A 53 1.59 -3.45 2.49
C PRO A 53 0.58 -3.00 3.56
N GLY A 54 0.08 -3.95 4.35
CA GLY A 54 -0.90 -3.67 5.40
C GLY A 54 -0.33 -2.73 6.47
N ILE A 55 0.91 -2.98 6.90
CA ILE A 55 1.63 -2.12 7.85
C ILE A 55 1.85 -0.73 7.24
N GLY A 56 2.23 -0.64 5.96
CA GLY A 56 2.41 0.63 5.26
C GLY A 56 1.14 1.48 5.26
N ILE A 57 -0.01 0.87 4.98
CA ILE A 57 -1.32 1.54 5.02
C ILE A 57 -1.65 2.01 6.44
N ILE A 58 -1.50 1.14 7.45
CA ILE A 58 -1.78 1.49 8.85
C ILE A 58 -0.89 2.67 9.30
N MET A 59 0.39 2.63 8.97
CA MET A 59 1.36 3.67 9.33
C MET A 59 1.06 4.99 8.60
N TRP A 60 0.63 4.93 7.33
CA TRP A 60 0.17 6.09 6.57
C TRP A 60 -1.01 6.77 7.28
N PHE A 61 -2.03 6.00 7.69
CA PHE A 61 -3.16 6.53 8.44
C PHE A 61 -2.78 7.05 9.84
N ALA A 62 -1.87 6.37 10.53
CA ALA A 62 -1.41 6.78 11.86
C ALA A 62 -0.65 8.12 11.82
N LYS A 63 0.21 8.31 10.81
CA LYS A 63 1.02 9.54 10.66
C LYS A 63 0.26 10.68 9.98
N GLY A 64 -0.71 10.37 9.13
CA GLY A 64 -1.53 11.35 8.41
C GLY A 64 -2.61 12.03 9.24
N ARG A 65 -2.83 11.62 10.50
CA ARG A 65 -3.70 12.37 11.42
C ARG A 65 -2.88 13.48 12.09
N PRO A 66 -3.02 14.76 11.72
CA PRO A 66 -2.70 15.80 12.68
C PRO A 66 -3.58 15.51 13.90
N ALA A 67 -2.97 15.32 15.06
CA ALA A 67 -3.71 15.28 16.30
C ALA A 67 -4.54 16.57 16.32
N VAL A 68 -5.85 16.46 16.06
CA VAL A 68 -6.79 17.55 16.25
C VAL A 68 -6.74 17.80 17.74
N ARG A 69 -5.79 18.64 18.14
CA ARG A 69 -5.69 19.20 19.47
C ARG A 69 -6.93 20.07 19.52
N SER A 70 -8.01 19.49 20.02
CA SER A 70 -9.20 20.20 20.43
C SER A 70 -8.79 21.12 21.57
N SER A 71 -8.14 22.24 21.24
CA SER A 71 -8.11 23.44 22.06
C SER A 71 -9.51 24.05 22.03
N ARG A 72 -10.46 23.30 22.58
CA ARG A 72 -11.78 23.78 22.97
C ARG A 72 -11.92 23.49 24.45
N THR A 73 -11.21 24.23 25.28
CA THR A 73 -11.59 24.40 26.70
C THR A 73 -10.93 25.65 27.27
N SER A 74 -11.77 26.59 27.72
CA SER A 74 -11.54 27.68 28.68
C SER A 74 -10.59 28.79 28.21
N LEU A 75 -11.00 30.06 28.07
CA LEU A 75 -11.59 30.97 29.05
C LEU A 75 -12.31 32.10 28.28
N ARG A 76 -13.55 32.43 28.62
CA ARG A 76 -13.94 33.65 29.37
C ARG A 76 -13.54 34.94 28.66
#